data_AF-A0AAD6JNB7-F1
#
_entry.id   AF-A0AAD6JNB7-F1
#
_cell.length_a   1.000
_cell.length_b   1.000
_cell.length_c   1.000
_cell.angle_alpha   90.00
_cell.angle_beta   90.00
_cell.angle_gamma   90.00
#
_symmetry.space_group_name_H-M   'P 1'
#
loop_
_entity.id
_entity.type
_entity.pdbx_description
1 polymer ?
#
loop_
_entity_poly.entity_id
_entity_poly.type
_entity_poly.pdbx_seq_one_letter_code
_entity_poly.pdbx_strand_id
1 'polypeptide(L)'
;MTKTKDNEVKNKIVREVINFVKGHQLLFDQILRADISTADELTVEQINLVVGILCKVWPYEENDQFGFVQGLFSMMRALFSCDSGAPTVSKLVQSSENKSKVELSSFRLCFSLGSYLYFLVTKMSLRLQVSDSSIDYHSPAILQQPTLMLLDSLLRSVTTSLEMAAEEKSLLLNKIQDINELSRQEVDEIINMCVLQECVSSSDDIQKRYLL
;
A
#
# COMPACT_ATOMS: atom_id res chain seq x y z
N MET A 1 -17.23 -33.04 -19.08
CA MET A 1 -18.49 -32.61 -18.42
C MET A 1 -18.29 -31.89 -17.08
N THR A 2 -17.06 -31.70 -16.60
CA THR A 2 -16.74 -31.05 -15.31
C THR A 2 -16.53 -29.53 -15.43
N LYS A 3 -16.04 -29.04 -16.58
CA LYS A 3 -15.71 -27.62 -16.80
C LYS A 3 -16.93 -26.67 -16.83
N THR A 4 -18.10 -27.18 -17.20
CA THR A 4 -19.35 -26.41 -17.30
C THR A 4 -20.01 -26.18 -15.93
N LYS A 5 -20.02 -27.19 -15.05
CA LYS A 5 -20.54 -27.05 -13.68
C LYS A 5 -19.72 -26.09 -12.82
N ASP A 6 -18.39 -26.12 -12.94
CA ASP A 6 -17.53 -25.20 -12.18
C ASP A 6 -17.74 -23.74 -12.59
N ASN A 7 -17.92 -23.47 -13.89
CA ASN A 7 -18.23 -22.12 -14.37
C ASN A 7 -19.62 -21.66 -13.91
N GLU A 8 -20.60 -22.56 -13.87
CA GLU A 8 -21.94 -22.27 -13.39
C GLU A 8 -21.97 -21.95 -11.89
N VAL A 9 -21.26 -22.72 -11.07
CA VAL A 9 -21.13 -22.48 -9.62
C VAL A 9 -20.39 -21.15 -9.37
N LYS A 10 -19.31 -20.88 -10.10
CA LYS A 10 -18.59 -19.59 -10.02
C LYS A 10 -19.50 -18.42 -10.39
N ASN A 11 -20.28 -18.54 -11.46
CA ASN A 11 -21.23 -17.50 -11.87
C ASN A 11 -22.36 -17.30 -10.85
N LYS A 12 -22.80 -18.37 -10.16
CA LYS A 12 -23.78 -18.26 -9.08
C LYS A 12 -23.21 -17.49 -7.88
N ILE A 13 -22.00 -17.84 -7.43
CA ILE A 13 -21.35 -17.16 -6.30
C ILE A 13 -21.11 -15.68 -6.63
N VAL A 14 -20.60 -15.37 -7.82
CA VAL A 14 -20.40 -13.98 -8.27
C VAL A 14 -21.71 -13.20 -8.22
N ARG A 15 -22.82 -13.78 -8.69
CA ARG A 15 -24.14 -13.15 -8.65
C ARG A 15 -24.64 -12.93 -7.22
N GLU A 16 -24.43 -13.88 -6.32
CA GLU A 16 -24.81 -13.74 -4.91
C GLU A 16 -24.03 -12.61 -4.24
N VAL A 17 -22.71 -12.51 -4.50
CA VAL A 17 -21.89 -11.42 -3.97
C VAL A 17 -22.32 -10.07 -4.57
N ILE A 18 -22.62 -10.00 -5.87
CA ILE A 18 -23.16 -8.78 -6.49
C ILE A 18 -24.48 -8.36 -5.82
N ASN A 19 -25.40 -9.30 -5.59
CA ASN A 19 -26.66 -9.00 -4.92
C ASN A 19 -26.45 -8.53 -3.48
N PHE A 20 -25.47 -9.11 -2.77
CA PHE A 20 -25.07 -8.65 -1.44
C PHE A 20 -24.55 -7.21 -1.49
N VAL A 21 -23.67 -6.87 -2.43
CA VAL A 21 -23.13 -5.51 -2.61
C VAL A 21 -24.26 -4.53 -2.89
N LYS A 22 -25.17 -4.85 -3.83
CA LYS A 22 -26.34 -4.01 -4.16
C LYS A 22 -27.24 -3.78 -2.94
N GLY A 23 -27.46 -4.82 -2.12
CA GLY A 23 -28.22 -4.71 -0.87
C GLY A 23 -27.57 -3.81 0.19
N HIS A 24 -26.26 -3.58 0.10
CA HIS A 24 -25.48 -2.78 1.05
C HIS A 24 -24.83 -1.56 0.40
N GLN A 25 -25.44 -1.01 -0.66
CA GLN A 25 -24.83 0.05 -1.47
C GLN A 25 -24.28 1.24 -0.67
N LEU A 26 -25.02 1.70 0.35
CA LEU A 26 -24.65 2.88 1.15
C LEU A 26 -23.35 2.65 1.91
N LEU A 27 -23.11 1.43 2.40
CA LEU A 27 -21.88 1.07 3.10
C LEU A 27 -20.68 1.08 2.15
N PHE A 28 -20.85 0.50 0.96
CA PHE A 28 -19.81 0.46 -0.06
C PHE A 28 -19.47 1.88 -0.54
N ASP A 29 -20.48 2.72 -0.80
CA ASP A 29 -20.30 4.11 -1.18
C ASP A 29 -19.57 4.94 -0.12
N GLN A 30 -19.94 4.77 1.15
CA GLN A 30 -19.27 5.46 2.26
C GLN A 30 -17.80 5.07 2.35
N ILE A 31 -17.49 3.78 2.23
CA ILE A 31 -16.11 3.28 2.31
C ILE A 31 -15.30 3.73 1.08
N LEU A 32 -15.88 3.72 -0.13
CA LEU A 32 -15.19 4.18 -1.35
C LEU A 32 -14.88 5.68 -1.35
N ARG A 33 -15.65 6.48 -0.61
CA ARG A 33 -15.43 7.93 -0.46
C ARG A 33 -14.55 8.29 0.74
N ALA A 34 -14.13 7.31 1.54
CA ALA A 34 -13.26 7.55 2.67
C ALA A 34 -11.89 8.07 2.21
N ASP A 35 -11.35 9.04 2.93
CA ASP A 35 -10.02 9.60 2.67
C ASP A 35 -8.94 8.71 3.28
N ILE A 36 -8.12 8.12 2.42
CA ILE A 36 -7.05 7.19 2.81
C ILE A 36 -5.94 7.91 3.58
N SER A 37 -5.75 9.21 3.36
CA SER A 37 -4.67 9.97 4.00
C SER A 37 -4.90 10.23 5.50
N THR A 38 -6.17 10.21 5.93
CA THR A 38 -6.60 10.48 7.31
C THR A 38 -7.25 9.28 7.99
N ALA A 39 -7.37 8.15 7.28
CA ALA A 39 -8.00 6.93 7.77
C ALA A 39 -7.19 6.24 8.87
N ASP A 40 -7.88 5.68 9.85
CA ASP A 40 -7.28 4.79 10.84
C ASP A 40 -7.07 3.36 10.27
N GLU A 41 -6.34 2.51 11.01
CA GLU A 41 -5.99 1.14 10.56
C GLU A 41 -7.24 0.31 10.19
N LEU A 42 -8.32 0.44 10.99
CA LEU A 42 -9.57 -0.27 10.74
C LEU A 42 -10.23 0.19 9.44
N THR A 43 -10.30 1.51 9.23
CA THR A 43 -10.88 2.10 8.02
C THR A 43 -10.09 1.68 6.78
N VAL A 44 -8.76 1.65 6.86
CA VAL A 44 -7.93 1.22 5.72
C VAL A 44 -8.12 -0.27 5.39
N GLU A 45 -8.29 -1.14 6.39
CA GLU A 45 -8.64 -2.54 6.13
C GLU A 45 -10.05 -2.71 5.55
N GLN A 46 -11.02 -1.90 6.00
CA GLN A 46 -12.36 -1.88 5.41
C GLN A 46 -12.33 -1.44 3.95
N ILE A 47 -11.53 -0.41 3.61
CA ILE A 47 -11.30 0.03 2.24
C ILE A 47 -10.69 -1.11 1.42
N ASN A 48 -9.62 -1.75 1.91
CA ASN A 48 -8.98 -2.87 1.24
C ASN A 48 -9.95 -4.03 0.98
N LEU A 49 -10.83 -4.34 1.93
CA LEU A 49 -11.84 -5.38 1.78
C LEU A 49 -12.87 -5.00 0.71
N VAL A 50 -13.46 -3.81 0.80
CA VAL A 50 -14.48 -3.33 -0.15
C VAL A 50 -13.93 -3.27 -1.57
N VAL A 51 -12.76 -2.67 -1.74
CA VAL A 51 -12.09 -2.59 -3.04
C VAL A 51 -11.75 -3.98 -3.55
N GLY A 52 -11.23 -4.87 -2.69
CA GLY A 52 -10.93 -6.25 -3.06
C GLY A 52 -12.16 -7.05 -3.52
N ILE A 53 -13.32 -6.82 -2.93
CA ILE A 53 -14.60 -7.41 -3.36
C ILE A 53 -14.99 -6.84 -4.72
N LEU A 54 -15.10 -5.51 -4.83
CA LEU A 54 -15.57 -4.83 -6.04
C LEU A 54 -14.69 -5.12 -7.25
N CYS A 55 -13.37 -5.08 -7.10
CA CYS A 55 -12.40 -5.40 -8.16
C CYS A 55 -12.58 -6.81 -8.73
N LYS A 56 -13.12 -7.75 -7.93
CA LYS A 56 -13.33 -9.14 -8.36
C LYS A 56 -14.71 -9.37 -8.97
N VAL A 57 -15.76 -8.77 -8.42
CA VAL A 57 -17.15 -9.11 -8.81
C VAL A 57 -17.81 -8.06 -9.70
N TRP A 58 -17.47 -6.78 -9.53
CA TRP A 58 -18.08 -5.70 -10.29
C TRP A 58 -17.79 -5.69 -11.79
N PRO A 59 -16.66 -6.23 -12.32
CA PRO A 59 -16.52 -6.37 -13.76
C PRO A 59 -17.61 -7.23 -14.41
N TYR A 60 -18.30 -8.09 -13.65
CA TYR A 60 -19.36 -8.94 -14.18
C TYR A 60 -20.77 -8.31 -14.07
N GLU A 61 -20.89 -7.11 -13.47
CA GLU A 61 -22.14 -6.36 -13.45
C GLU A 61 -22.28 -5.54 -14.73
N GLU A 62 -23.35 -5.78 -15.48
CA GLU A 62 -23.59 -5.11 -16.76
C GLU A 62 -24.10 -3.66 -16.59
N ASN A 63 -24.60 -3.30 -15.40
CA ASN A 63 -25.26 -2.03 -15.15
C ASN A 63 -24.66 -1.29 -13.95
N ASP A 64 -23.86 -0.25 -14.23
CA ASP A 64 -23.18 0.56 -13.20
C ASP A 64 -24.04 1.72 -12.66
N GLN A 65 -25.29 1.44 -12.27
CA GLN A 65 -26.17 2.47 -11.67
C GLN A 65 -25.71 2.94 -10.30
N PHE A 66 -24.82 2.17 -9.67
CA PHE A 66 -24.32 2.41 -8.33
C PHE A 66 -23.06 3.28 -8.32
N GLY A 67 -22.43 3.53 -9.47
CA GLY A 67 -21.26 4.39 -9.58
C GLY A 67 -19.99 3.86 -8.89
N PHE A 68 -19.94 2.57 -8.56
CA PHE A 68 -18.77 1.98 -7.90
C PHE A 68 -17.54 2.00 -8.80
N VAL A 69 -17.69 1.84 -10.12
CA VAL A 69 -16.56 1.98 -11.06
C VAL A 69 -15.94 3.37 -10.93
N GLN A 70 -16.78 4.41 -10.86
CA GLN A 70 -16.32 5.79 -10.70
C GLN A 70 -15.67 6.02 -9.32
N GLY A 71 -16.18 5.38 -8.26
CA GLY A 71 -15.53 5.39 -6.95
C GLY A 71 -14.13 4.76 -6.98
N LEU A 72 -13.99 3.59 -7.62
CA LEU A 72 -12.68 2.93 -7.80
C LEU A 72 -11.71 3.78 -8.63
N PHE A 73 -12.18 4.41 -9.71
CA PHE A 73 -11.36 5.30 -10.52
C PHE A 73 -10.91 6.55 -9.76
N SER A 74 -11.81 7.15 -8.97
CA SER A 74 -11.47 8.30 -8.12
C SER A 74 -10.37 7.93 -7.12
N MET A 75 -10.46 6.73 -6.53
CA MET A 75 -9.45 6.20 -5.60
C MET A 75 -8.11 5.91 -6.30
N MET A 76 -8.12 5.35 -7.50
CA MET A 76 -6.90 5.18 -8.31
C MET A 76 -6.21 6.50 -8.58
N ARG A 77 -6.96 7.53 -8.96
CA ARG A 77 -6.40 8.87 -9.21
C ARG A 77 -5.75 9.44 -7.96
N ALA A 78 -6.39 9.32 -6.80
CA ALA A 78 -5.81 9.78 -5.55
C ALA A 78 -4.51 9.04 -5.20
N LEU A 79 -4.52 7.71 -5.27
CA LEU A 79 -3.38 6.88 -4.86
C LEU A 79 -2.21 6.90 -5.83
N PHE A 80 -2.47 6.87 -7.15
CA PHE A 80 -1.41 6.80 -8.16
C PHE A 80 -0.71 8.16 -8.35
N SER A 81 -1.36 9.24 -7.92
CA SER A 81 -0.77 10.60 -7.89
C SER A 81 0.10 10.84 -6.65
N CYS A 82 -0.02 10.03 -5.61
CA CYS A 82 0.79 10.21 -4.40
C CYS A 82 2.25 9.85 -4.70
N ASP A 83 3.09 10.87 -4.76
CA ASP A 83 4.54 10.70 -4.71
C ASP A 83 4.88 10.07 -3.35
N SER A 84 5.24 8.79 -3.36
CA SER A 84 5.70 8.10 -2.16
C SER A 84 7.06 8.69 -1.79
N GLY A 85 7.05 9.84 -1.11
CA GLY A 85 8.25 10.47 -0.60
C GLY A 85 9.02 9.45 0.21
N ALA A 86 10.17 9.04 -0.34
CA ALA A 86 11.05 8.05 0.26
C ALA A 86 11.29 8.40 1.75
N PRO A 87 10.98 7.51 2.70
CA PRO A 87 11.41 7.71 4.07
C PRO A 87 12.94 7.59 4.08
N THR A 88 13.61 8.72 4.24
CA THR A 88 15.05 8.75 4.48
C THR A 88 15.37 7.92 5.73
N VAL A 89 16.39 7.05 5.59
CA VAL A 89 16.91 6.08 6.58
C VAL A 89 17.17 6.66 7.98
N SER A 90 17.19 7.97 8.14
CA SER A 90 17.46 8.68 9.41
C SER A 90 16.30 8.72 10.42
N LYS A 91 15.14 8.09 10.16
CA LYS A 91 13.95 8.16 11.04
C LYS A 91 13.56 6.85 11.73
N LEU A 92 14.42 5.84 11.72
CA LEU A 92 14.09 4.49 12.21
C LEU A 92 13.97 4.35 13.74
N VAL A 93 14.20 5.41 14.53
CA VAL A 93 14.26 5.31 16.01
C VAL A 93 12.95 5.71 16.71
N GLN A 94 11.93 6.24 16.01
CA GLN A 94 10.66 6.57 16.66
C GLN A 94 9.43 6.04 15.91
N SER A 95 8.82 5.01 16.51
CA SER A 95 7.54 4.33 16.19
C SER A 95 7.50 3.45 14.93
N SER A 96 8.04 2.23 15.03
CA SER A 96 8.34 1.34 13.89
C SER A 96 7.21 0.41 13.42
N GLU A 97 6.19 0.09 14.24
CA GLU A 97 5.26 -1.00 13.88
C GLU A 97 4.02 -0.51 13.12
N ASN A 98 3.37 0.55 13.62
CA ASN A 98 2.11 1.03 13.05
C ASN A 98 2.29 1.71 11.69
N LYS A 99 3.44 2.35 11.45
CA LYS A 99 3.77 2.99 10.17
C LYS A 99 3.94 1.95 9.06
N SER A 100 4.63 0.84 9.34
CA SER A 100 4.86 -0.25 8.40
C SER A 100 3.55 -0.92 7.94
N LYS A 101 2.59 -1.09 8.85
CA LYS A 101 1.27 -1.68 8.52
C LYS A 101 0.46 -0.81 7.57
N VAL A 102 0.41 0.50 7.80
CA VAL A 102 -0.31 1.44 6.92
C VAL A 102 0.33 1.48 5.54
N GLU A 103 1.66 1.56 5.44
CA GLU A 103 2.38 1.51 4.16
C GLU A 103 2.06 0.23 3.36
N LEU A 104 2.06 -0.93 4.04
CA LEU A 104 1.74 -2.22 3.42
C LEU A 104 0.26 -2.30 2.98
N SER A 105 -0.64 -1.70 3.74
CA SER A 105 -2.06 -1.62 3.41
C SER A 105 -2.34 -0.71 2.20
N SER A 106 -1.61 0.39 2.05
CA SER A 106 -1.66 1.25 0.85
C SER A 106 -1.11 0.51 -0.37
N PHE A 107 -0.03 -0.25 -0.22
CA PHE A 107 0.51 -1.06 -1.31
C PHE A 107 -0.46 -2.16 -1.76
N ARG A 108 -1.12 -2.86 -0.82
CA ARG A 108 -2.19 -3.84 -1.12
C ARG A 108 -3.33 -3.20 -1.92
N LEU A 109 -3.70 -1.98 -1.57
CA LEU A 109 -4.74 -1.24 -2.25
C LEU A 109 -4.33 -0.85 -3.68
N CYS A 110 -3.13 -0.30 -3.86
CA CYS A 110 -2.53 -0.02 -5.17
C CYS A 110 -2.46 -1.28 -6.04
N PHE A 111 -2.05 -2.42 -5.48
CA PHE A 111 -2.02 -3.70 -6.18
C PHE A 111 -3.40 -4.17 -6.63
N SER A 112 -4.40 -4.08 -5.74
CA SER A 112 -5.78 -4.50 -6.02
C SER A 112 -6.40 -3.65 -7.13
N LEU A 113 -6.24 -2.33 -7.03
CA LEU A 113 -6.72 -1.37 -8.02
C LEU A 113 -5.97 -1.50 -9.34
N GLY A 114 -4.64 -1.65 -9.31
CA GLY A 114 -3.82 -1.88 -10.50
C GLY A 114 -4.19 -3.18 -11.23
N SER A 115 -4.46 -4.26 -10.48
CA SER A 115 -4.93 -5.53 -11.05
C SER A 115 -6.30 -5.40 -11.70
N TYR A 116 -7.21 -4.65 -11.07
CA TYR A 116 -8.52 -4.36 -11.64
C TYR A 116 -8.40 -3.51 -12.91
N LEU A 117 -7.57 -2.47 -12.90
CA LEU A 117 -7.30 -1.64 -14.08
C LEU A 117 -6.71 -2.49 -15.22
N TYR A 118 -5.74 -3.36 -14.92
CA TYR A 118 -5.19 -4.31 -15.89
C TYR A 118 -6.27 -5.21 -16.49
N PHE A 119 -7.18 -5.74 -15.66
CA PHE A 119 -8.30 -6.54 -16.12
C PHE A 119 -9.22 -5.73 -17.05
N LEU A 120 -9.58 -4.50 -16.67
CA LEU A 120 -10.43 -3.65 -17.50
C LEU A 120 -9.78 -3.34 -18.86
N VAL A 121 -8.49 -3.01 -18.88
CA VAL A 121 -7.78 -2.74 -20.14
C VAL A 121 -7.68 -3.99 -21.02
N THR A 122 -7.31 -5.14 -20.44
CA THR A 122 -6.99 -6.34 -21.23
C THR A 122 -8.20 -7.22 -21.57
N LYS A 123 -9.24 -7.22 -20.73
CA LYS A 123 -10.42 -8.08 -20.88
C LYS A 123 -11.69 -7.31 -21.23
N MET A 124 -11.80 -6.06 -20.78
CA MET A 124 -12.98 -5.22 -21.05
C MET A 124 -12.71 -4.13 -22.11
N SER A 125 -11.54 -4.15 -22.75
CA SER A 125 -11.14 -3.20 -23.80
C SER A 125 -11.20 -1.73 -23.38
N LEU A 126 -11.04 -1.46 -22.07
CA LEU A 126 -10.97 -0.09 -21.55
C LEU A 126 -9.77 0.62 -22.16
N ARG A 127 -9.98 1.81 -22.73
CA ARG A 127 -8.92 2.65 -23.28
C ARG A 127 -8.56 3.76 -22.29
N LEU A 128 -7.28 3.85 -21.93
CA LEU A 128 -6.79 4.91 -21.05
C LEU A 128 -6.39 6.13 -21.88
N GLN A 129 -6.72 7.32 -21.39
CA GLN A 129 -6.21 8.57 -21.95
C GLN A 129 -4.74 8.74 -21.55
N VAL A 130 -3.96 9.44 -22.39
CA VAL A 130 -2.53 9.66 -22.15
C VAL A 130 -2.31 10.52 -20.90
N SER A 131 -2.97 11.68 -20.86
CA SER A 131 -2.95 12.65 -19.76
C SER A 131 -4.36 13.15 -19.51
N ASP A 132 -4.57 13.85 -18.39
CA ASP A 132 -5.80 14.62 -18.21
C ASP A 132 -5.89 15.65 -19.36
N SER A 133 -6.94 15.58 -20.17
CA SER A 133 -7.22 16.61 -21.17
C SER A 133 -7.66 17.90 -20.49
N SER A 134 -7.38 19.06 -21.10
CA SER A 134 -7.81 20.35 -20.59
C SER A 134 -9.32 20.33 -20.35
N ILE A 135 -9.73 20.74 -19.16
CA ILE A 135 -11.13 20.81 -18.70
C ILE A 135 -11.95 21.62 -19.70
N ASP A 136 -12.69 20.94 -20.57
CA ASP A 136 -13.81 21.56 -21.29
C ASP A 136 -14.99 21.66 -20.32
N TYR A 137 -15.28 22.89 -19.89
CA TYR A 137 -16.29 23.25 -18.87
C TYR A 137 -17.75 22.93 -19.24
N HIS A 138 -18.00 22.15 -20.30
CA HIS A 138 -19.34 21.91 -20.85
C HIS A 138 -19.79 20.44 -20.88
N SER A 139 -19.05 19.50 -20.29
CA SER A 139 -19.50 18.11 -20.27
C SER A 139 -19.97 17.67 -18.87
N PRO A 140 -21.22 17.22 -18.72
CA PRO A 140 -21.73 16.72 -17.45
C PRO A 140 -21.02 15.40 -17.09
N ALA A 141 -20.40 15.33 -15.91
CA ALA A 141 -19.86 14.12 -15.30
C ALA A 141 -18.95 13.26 -16.22
N ILE A 142 -17.90 13.86 -16.80
CA ILE A 142 -16.85 13.07 -17.47
C ILE A 142 -16.27 12.09 -16.45
N LEU A 143 -16.42 10.79 -16.73
CA LEU A 143 -15.77 9.70 -16.00
C LEU A 143 -14.30 10.05 -15.80
N GLN A 144 -13.91 10.34 -14.55
CA GLN A 144 -12.51 10.56 -14.20
C GLN A 144 -11.76 9.23 -14.14
N GLN A 145 -11.62 8.56 -15.28
CA GLN A 145 -10.83 7.35 -15.42
C GLN A 145 -9.35 7.65 -15.11
N PRO A 146 -8.59 6.71 -14.54
CA PRO A 146 -7.13 6.82 -14.46
C PRO A 146 -6.50 6.97 -15.86
N THR A 147 -5.39 7.70 -15.93
CA THR A 147 -4.65 7.97 -17.17
C THR A 147 -3.38 7.12 -17.25
N LEU A 148 -2.77 7.06 -18.44
CA LEU A 148 -1.47 6.41 -18.60
C LEU A 148 -0.37 7.11 -17.80
N MET A 149 -0.42 8.44 -17.69
CA MET A 149 0.49 9.20 -16.83
C MET A 149 0.41 8.81 -15.36
N LEU A 150 -0.79 8.56 -14.83
CA LEU A 150 -0.95 8.10 -13.44
C LEU A 150 -0.38 6.71 -13.24
N LEU A 151 -0.57 5.82 -14.22
CA LEU A 151 0.03 4.48 -14.18
C LEU A 151 1.56 4.56 -14.23
N ASP A 152 2.12 5.43 -15.07
CA ASP A 152 3.55 5.67 -15.16
C ASP A 152 4.13 6.23 -13.86
N SER A 153 3.43 7.18 -13.22
CA SER A 153 3.75 7.69 -11.88
C SER A 153 3.82 6.57 -10.83
N LEU A 154 2.78 5.73 -10.77
CA LEU A 154 2.73 4.58 -9.86
C LEU A 154 3.89 3.61 -10.11
N LEU A 155 4.14 3.25 -11.38
CA LEU A 155 5.20 2.29 -11.72
C LEU A 155 6.58 2.84 -11.34
N ARG A 156 6.84 4.13 -11.59
CA ARG A 156 8.07 4.79 -11.15
C ARG A 156 8.23 4.76 -9.63
N SER A 157 7.19 5.15 -8.89
CA SER A 157 7.17 5.10 -7.41
C SER A 157 7.43 3.69 -6.86
N VAL A 158 6.76 2.66 -7.40
CA VAL A 158 6.96 1.27 -7.00
C VAL A 158 8.37 0.77 -7.33
N THR A 159 8.91 1.18 -8.48
CA THR A 159 10.27 0.81 -8.91
C THR A 159 11.31 1.40 -7.95
N THR A 160 11.23 2.71 -7.67
CA THR A 160 12.13 3.37 -6.72
C THR A 160 12.01 2.78 -5.31
N SER A 161 10.79 2.48 -4.84
CA SER A 161 10.59 1.85 -3.53
C SER A 161 11.21 0.46 -3.46
N LEU A 162 11.13 -0.32 -4.55
CA LEU A 162 11.72 -1.65 -4.62
C LEU A 162 13.26 -1.59 -4.68
N GLU A 163 13.83 -0.64 -5.41
CA GLU A 163 15.27 -0.39 -5.46
C GLU A 163 15.82 -0.07 -4.07
N MET A 164 15.19 0.87 -3.34
CA MET A 164 15.59 1.20 -1.98
C MET A 164 15.48 0.01 -1.02
N ALA A 165 14.37 -0.75 -1.09
CA ALA A 165 14.20 -1.94 -0.25
C ALA A 165 15.25 -3.02 -0.54
N ALA A 166 15.69 -3.14 -1.80
CA ALA A 166 16.76 -4.06 -2.19
C ALA A 166 18.13 -3.60 -1.65
N GLU A 167 18.42 -2.29 -1.68
CA GLU A 167 19.62 -1.71 -1.09
C GLU A 167 19.66 -1.91 0.44
N GLU A 168 18.55 -1.64 1.14
CA GLU A 168 18.42 -1.87 2.58
C GLU A 168 18.62 -3.34 2.94
N LYS A 169 18.01 -4.26 2.18
CA LYS A 169 18.21 -5.69 2.35
C LYS A 169 19.68 -6.08 2.15
N SER A 170 20.33 -5.55 1.13
CA SER A 170 21.76 -5.80 0.86
C SER A 170 22.63 -5.35 2.03
N LEU A 171 22.39 -4.13 2.54
CA LEU A 171 23.10 -3.59 3.70
C LEU A 171 22.90 -4.44 4.96
N LEU A 172 21.68 -4.90 5.23
CA LEU A 172 21.38 -5.78 6.36
C LEU A 172 22.08 -7.14 6.24
N LEU A 173 22.09 -7.73 5.04
CA LEU A 173 22.78 -9.00 4.80
C LEU A 173 24.29 -8.86 4.98
N ASN A 174 24.90 -7.77 4.51
CA ASN A 174 26.31 -7.49 4.74
C ASN A 174 26.61 -7.35 6.23
N LYS A 175 25.80 -6.59 6.98
CA LYS A 175 25.97 -6.48 8.45
C LYS A 175 25.85 -7.82 9.17
N ILE A 176 24.92 -8.69 8.76
CA ILE A 176 24.78 -10.04 9.32
C ILE A 176 26.01 -10.88 9.01
N GLN A 177 26.55 -10.77 7.79
CA GLN A 177 27.79 -11.45 7.41
C GLN A 177 28.96 -10.96 8.26
N ASP A 178 29.15 -9.64 8.40
CA ASP A 178 30.20 -9.06 9.23
C ASP A 178 30.14 -9.58 10.67
N ILE A 179 28.93 -9.64 11.26
CA ILE A 179 28.71 -10.19 12.60
C ILE A 179 29.08 -11.68 12.67
N ASN A 180 28.72 -12.46 11.65
CA ASN A 180 29.01 -13.89 11.60
C ASN A 180 30.51 -14.18 11.38
N GLU A 181 31.25 -13.23 10.83
CA GLU A 181 32.70 -13.32 10.61
C GLU A 181 33.53 -12.86 11.82
N LEU A 182 32.90 -12.27 12.84
CA LEU A 182 33.58 -11.88 14.08
C LEU A 182 34.24 -13.09 14.77
N SER A 183 35.52 -12.96 15.07
CA SER A 183 36.24 -13.92 15.91
C SER A 183 35.79 -13.81 17.37
N ARG A 184 36.01 -14.88 18.14
CA ARG A 184 35.72 -14.87 19.59
C ARG A 184 36.47 -13.75 20.33
N GLN A 185 37.68 -13.43 19.90
CA GLN A 185 38.47 -12.37 20.51
C GLN A 185 37.84 -10.99 20.29
N GLU A 186 37.37 -10.71 19.07
CA GLU A 186 36.68 -9.46 18.75
C GLU A 186 35.35 -9.34 19.51
N VAL A 187 34.62 -10.45 19.68
CA VAL A 187 33.41 -10.49 20.51
C VAL A 187 33.73 -10.16 21.97
N ASP A 188 34.79 -10.75 22.55
CA ASP A 188 35.22 -10.49 23.92
C ASP A 188 35.70 -9.04 24.11
N GLU A 189 36.35 -8.44 23.11
CA GLU A 189 36.75 -7.02 23.11
C GLU A 189 35.53 -6.08 23.08
N ILE A 190 34.51 -6.40 22.27
CA ILE A 190 33.25 -5.64 22.23
C ILE A 190 32.53 -5.72 23.59
N ILE A 191 32.46 -6.91 24.20
CA ILE A 191 31.85 -7.08 25.54
C ILE A 191 32.59 -6.23 26.58
N ASN A 192 33.92 -6.29 26.58
CA ASN A 192 34.73 -5.48 27.50
C ASN A 192 34.52 -3.97 27.29
N MET A 193 34.43 -3.51 26.04
CA MET A 193 34.14 -2.10 25.71
C MET A 193 32.75 -1.68 26.21
N CYS A 194 31.73 -2.52 26.06
CA CYS A 194 30.39 -2.23 26.59
C CYS A 194 30.38 -2.14 28.13
N VAL A 195 31.04 -3.08 28.82
CA VAL A 195 31.17 -3.05 30.29
C VAL A 195 31.94 -1.80 30.76
N LEU A 196 32.99 -1.41 30.04
CA LEU A 196 33.73 -0.17 30.31
C LEU A 196 32.86 1.07 30.10
N GLN A 197 32.02 1.08 29.08
CA GLN A 197 31.13 2.21 28.78
C GLN A 197 30.02 2.38 29.84
N GLU A 198 29.49 1.28 30.38
CA GLU A 198 28.57 1.30 31.53
C GLU A 198 29.26 1.79 32.82
N CYS A 199 30.52 1.38 33.06
CA CYS A 199 31.31 1.86 34.17
C CYS A 199 31.61 3.37 34.10
N VAL A 200 32.00 3.89 32.92
CA VAL A 200 32.29 5.32 32.71
C VAL A 200 31.02 6.17 32.86
N SER A 201 29.89 5.70 32.33
CA SER A 201 28.57 6.32 32.52
C SER A 201 28.19 6.46 34.01
N SER A 202 28.47 5.45 34.82
CA SER A 202 28.20 5.48 36.27
C SER A 202 29.18 6.37 37.07
N SER A 203 30.40 6.55 36.57
CA SER A 203 31.45 7.31 37.27
C SER A 203 31.30 8.83 37.09
N ASP A 204 30.75 9.29 35.96
CA ASP A 204 30.53 10.72 35.69
C ASP A 204 29.40 11.32 36.56
N ASP A 205 28.49 10.50 37.09
CA ASP A 205 27.43 10.97 38.01
C ASP A 205 27.90 11.08 39.47
N ILE A 206 28.99 10.41 39.86
CA ILE A 206 29.47 10.45 41.25
C ILE A 206 30.31 11.71 41.51
N GLN A 207 30.98 12.25 40.49
CA GLN A 207 31.87 13.41 40.66
C GLN A 207 31.14 14.75 40.76
N LYS A 208 29.83 14.81 40.44
CA LYS A 208 28.98 16.01 40.66
C LYS A 208 28.33 16.10 42.05
N ARG A 209 28.44 15.07 42.91
CA ARG A 209 27.87 15.10 44.28
C ARG A 209 28.84 15.56 45.38
N TYR A 210 30.11 15.82 45.07
CA TYR A 210 31.10 16.31 46.04
C TYR A 210 31.44 17.81 45.90
N LEU A 211 30.68 18.59 45.12
CA LEU A 211 30.86 20.04 44.92
C LEU A 211 29.60 20.89 45.18
N LEU A 212 28.76 20.47 46.12
CA LEU A 212 27.75 21.31 46.79
C LEU A 212 27.99 21.27 48.30
#